data_AF-A0ABC9YJK5-F1
#
_entry.id   AF-A0ABC9YJK5-F1
#
_cell.length_a   1.000
_cell.length_b   1.000
_cell.length_c   1.000
_cell.angle_alpha   90.00
_cell.angle_beta   90.00
_cell.angle_gamma   90.00
#
_symmetry.space_group_name_H-M   'P 1'
#
loop_
_entity.id
_entity.type
_entity.pdbx_description
1 polymer ?
#
loop_
_entity_poly.entity_id
_entity_poly.type
_entity_poly.pdbx_seq_one_letter_code
_entity_poly.pdbx_strand_id
1 'polypeptide(L)'
;MELHLGMDEEPTESLWVRIKGSTGTGDIIVGVCYRPPNQEDQVDEALYRQIGAASRSQALVLMGDFNHPNICWRGNTAGHKQSRKFLECTDDNFLLQVTEEPTRRDAMLDLVLTNKEGLVGDVKLKGSLGCSDHEMVEFRILRAARRTHSKLTTLDFRRADFGLFRDLLGRIPWDKALEGRGTQDSWLIFKGHLLQAQERCIPTKKKKSGKNTQRPAWMNKELPGKVKQKKEAFRGWKQGQVAWEEYRETLRAARDQVRKAKALIELNLARDVKDNKKSSYSYVSDKRRTRENVGPLQNETGDLVTQDMEKAEVLNDFFASVFTSKGSSHTAQVTEGKGRDGENAEPPTVGEDQV
;
A
#
# COMPACT_ATOMS: atom_id res chain seq x y z
N MET A 1 8.67 -9.17 -5.82
CA MET A 1 8.40 -7.93 -6.56
C MET A 1 9.64 -7.10 -6.33
N GLU A 2 10.45 -6.93 -7.36
CA GLU A 2 11.71 -6.21 -7.27
C GLU A 2 11.49 -4.91 -8.04
N LEU A 3 11.31 -3.81 -7.31
CA LEU A 3 11.21 -2.48 -7.90
C LEU A 3 12.60 -2.14 -8.44
N HIS A 4 12.74 -2.14 -9.77
CA HIS A 4 13.91 -1.56 -10.39
C HIS A 4 13.63 -0.06 -10.55
N LEU A 5 13.93 0.71 -9.51
CA LEU A 5 14.14 2.15 -9.65
C LEU A 5 15.52 2.30 -10.30
N GLY A 6 15.58 2.34 -11.62
CA GLY A 6 16.86 2.43 -12.30
C GLY A 6 16.73 2.33 -13.81
N MET A 7 16.25 3.41 -14.42
CA MET A 7 16.74 3.92 -15.71
C MET A 7 16.66 5.45 -15.63
N ASP A 8 17.72 6.04 -15.07
CA ASP A 8 18.03 7.47 -14.92
C ASP A 8 17.07 8.39 -14.15
N GLU A 9 17.62 9.45 -13.54
CA GLU A 9 16.91 10.62 -13.00
C GLU A 9 16.26 11.44 -14.14
N GLU A 10 15.55 10.77 -15.05
CA GLU A 10 14.83 11.44 -16.13
C GLU A 10 13.48 11.96 -15.58
N PRO A 11 13.03 13.16 -15.99
CA PRO A 11 11.83 13.84 -15.47
C PRO A 11 10.50 13.18 -15.88
N THR A 12 10.50 11.90 -16.22
CA THR A 12 9.32 11.17 -16.70
C THR A 12 8.45 10.72 -15.54
N GLU A 13 7.14 10.94 -15.61
CA GLU A 13 6.19 10.38 -14.64
C GLU A 13 5.85 8.91 -14.99
N SER A 14 6.80 8.01 -14.74
CA SER A 14 6.68 6.57 -15.04
C SER A 14 7.07 5.68 -13.86
N LEU A 15 6.44 4.51 -13.76
CA LEU A 15 6.77 3.45 -12.80
C LEU A 15 6.88 2.11 -13.52
N TRP A 16 8.01 1.43 -13.33
CA TRP A 16 8.29 0.15 -13.95
C TRP A 16 8.48 -0.95 -12.90
N VAL A 17 7.83 -2.10 -13.14
CA VAL A 17 7.87 -3.25 -12.25
C VAL A 17 8.20 -4.50 -13.04
N ARG A 18 9.16 -5.28 -12.56
CA ARG A 18 9.43 -6.63 -13.05
C ARG A 18 8.65 -7.67 -12.26
N ILE A 19 7.72 -8.36 -12.93
CA ILE A 19 6.99 -9.50 -12.40
C ILE A 19 7.73 -10.78 -12.79
N LYS A 20 8.53 -11.29 -11.84
CA LYS A 20 9.32 -12.51 -12.01
C LYS A 20 8.45 -13.70 -12.37
N GLY A 21 8.90 -14.49 -13.35
CA GLY A 21 8.28 -15.74 -13.73
C GLY A 21 8.63 -16.93 -12.86
N SER A 22 7.80 -17.96 -12.95
CA SER A 22 8.24 -19.31 -12.60
C SER A 22 9.29 -19.79 -13.60
N THR A 23 10.10 -20.76 -13.18
CA THR A 23 11.13 -21.40 -14.00
C THR A 23 10.63 -21.69 -15.42
N GLY A 24 11.26 -21.09 -16.42
CA GLY A 24 10.95 -21.27 -17.85
C GLY A 24 9.83 -20.38 -18.43
N THR A 25 9.15 -19.53 -17.64
CA THR A 25 8.00 -18.73 -18.13
C THR A 25 8.30 -17.25 -18.43
N GLY A 26 9.58 -16.84 -18.42
CA GLY A 26 10.01 -15.47 -18.68
C GLY A 26 9.57 -14.46 -17.62
N ASP A 27 10.22 -13.30 -17.56
CA ASP A 27 9.75 -12.19 -16.73
C ASP A 27 8.80 -11.31 -17.53
N ILE A 28 7.86 -10.64 -16.84
CA ILE A 28 6.98 -9.64 -17.45
C ILE A 28 7.38 -8.28 -16.90
N ILE A 29 7.64 -7.32 -17.79
CA ILE A 29 7.78 -5.92 -17.43
C ILE A 29 6.40 -5.27 -17.49
N VAL A 30 6.05 -4.56 -16.43
CA VAL A 30 4.82 -3.78 -16.35
C VAL A 30 5.19 -2.32 -16.11
N GLY A 31 4.80 -1.46 -17.03
CA GLY A 31 4.98 0.00 -16.94
C GLY A 31 3.66 0.70 -16.72
N VAL A 32 3.65 1.72 -15.87
CA VAL A 32 2.57 2.71 -15.76
C VAL A 32 3.16 4.07 -16.04
N CYS A 33 2.58 4.82 -16.98
CA CYS A 33 3.05 6.14 -17.38
C CYS A 33 1.93 7.17 -17.31
N TYR A 34 2.28 8.38 -16.90
CA TYR A 34 1.47 9.57 -17.12
C TYR A 34 2.28 10.55 -17.96
N ARG A 35 1.76 10.95 -19.12
CA ARG A 35 2.35 11.99 -19.96
C ARG A 35 1.41 13.20 -19.95
N PRO A 36 1.78 14.33 -19.32
CA PRO A 36 1.00 15.56 -19.36
C PRO A 36 0.73 16.05 -20.78
N PRO A 37 -0.40 16.73 -21.05
CA PRO A 37 -0.76 17.17 -22.41
C PRO A 37 0.24 18.17 -23.01
N ASN A 38 0.84 19.02 -22.18
CA ASN A 38 1.79 20.07 -22.60
C ASN A 38 3.25 19.72 -22.25
N GLN A 39 3.58 18.43 -22.22
CA GLN A 39 4.94 17.97 -21.93
C GLN A 39 5.93 18.43 -23.00
N GLU A 40 7.15 18.81 -22.57
CA GLU A 40 8.23 19.21 -23.45
C GLU A 40 8.78 18.04 -24.27
N ASP A 41 9.19 18.31 -25.52
CA ASP A 41 9.70 17.30 -26.45
C ASP A 41 10.86 16.48 -25.82
N GLN A 42 11.74 17.10 -25.03
CA GLN A 42 12.88 16.41 -24.41
C GLN A 42 12.44 15.33 -23.40
N VAL A 43 11.35 15.58 -22.66
CA VAL A 43 10.81 14.63 -21.67
C VAL A 43 10.05 13.51 -22.40
N ASP A 44 9.39 13.82 -23.52
CA ASP A 44 8.81 12.80 -24.41
C ASP A 44 9.91 11.85 -24.94
N GLU A 45 11.06 12.37 -25.41
CA GLU A 45 12.16 11.53 -25.90
C GLU A 45 12.74 10.61 -24.81
N ALA A 46 12.86 11.10 -23.58
CA ALA A 46 13.26 10.29 -22.42
C ALA A 46 12.27 9.15 -22.18
N LEU A 47 10.96 9.45 -22.16
CA LEU A 47 9.92 8.43 -22.03
C LEU A 47 10.01 7.40 -23.17
N TYR A 48 10.25 7.83 -24.40
CA TYR A 48 10.37 6.92 -25.56
C TYR A 48 11.60 6.01 -25.46
N ARG A 49 12.73 6.51 -24.95
CA ARG A 49 13.90 5.67 -24.64
C ARG A 49 13.59 4.60 -23.60
N GLN A 50 12.88 4.95 -22.52
CA GLN A 50 12.47 3.99 -21.50
C GLN A 50 11.53 2.92 -22.08
N ILE A 51 10.55 3.33 -22.89
CA ILE A 51 9.63 2.43 -23.60
C ILE A 51 10.43 1.49 -24.51
N GLY A 52 11.39 2.01 -25.27
CA GLY A 52 12.23 1.22 -26.17
C GLY A 52 13.22 0.29 -25.49
N ALA A 53 13.66 0.61 -24.27
CA ALA A 53 14.43 -0.33 -23.45
C ALA A 53 13.52 -1.45 -22.90
N ALA A 54 12.33 -1.10 -22.43
CA ALA A 54 11.38 -2.05 -21.86
C ALA A 54 10.81 -3.01 -22.91
N SER A 55 10.58 -2.53 -24.15
CA SER A 55 10.02 -3.31 -25.27
C SER A 55 10.90 -4.49 -25.69
N ARG A 56 12.21 -4.43 -25.41
CA ARG A 56 13.17 -5.53 -25.63
C ARG A 56 12.97 -6.72 -24.70
N SER A 57 12.15 -6.57 -23.66
CA SER A 57 11.81 -7.66 -22.74
C SER A 57 10.92 -8.70 -23.41
N GLN A 58 10.99 -9.96 -22.98
CA GLN A 58 10.18 -11.04 -23.56
C GLN A 58 8.66 -10.78 -23.50
N ALA A 59 8.21 -10.03 -22.49
CA ALA A 59 6.81 -9.65 -22.32
C ALA A 59 6.73 -8.29 -21.64
N LEU A 60 6.03 -7.35 -22.28
CA LEU A 60 5.77 -6.01 -21.80
C LEU A 60 4.27 -5.73 -21.77
N VAL A 61 3.81 -5.14 -20.68
CA VAL A 61 2.51 -4.45 -20.59
C VAL A 61 2.76 -3.03 -20.11
N LEU A 62 2.50 -2.04 -20.96
CA LEU A 62 2.61 -0.63 -20.66
C LEU A 62 1.21 -0.02 -20.64
N MET A 63 0.90 0.79 -19.64
CA MET A 63 -0.43 1.40 -19.52
C MET A 63 -0.37 2.81 -18.96
N GLY A 64 -1.43 3.59 -19.17
CA GLY A 64 -1.62 4.88 -18.51
C GLY A 64 -2.15 5.94 -19.46
N ASP A 65 -2.15 7.19 -19.01
CA ASP A 65 -2.68 8.32 -19.77
C ASP A 65 -1.55 9.04 -20.52
N PHE A 66 -1.60 8.96 -21.85
CA PHE A 66 -0.57 9.51 -22.74
C PHE A 66 -0.96 10.87 -23.33
N ASN A 67 -2.19 11.35 -23.10
CA ASN A 67 -2.68 12.64 -23.62
C ASN A 67 -2.38 12.91 -25.11
N HIS A 68 -2.55 11.90 -25.97
CA HIS A 68 -2.43 12.03 -27.43
C HIS A 68 -3.80 11.92 -28.14
N PRO A 69 -4.69 12.92 -28.01
CA PRO A 69 -6.06 12.86 -28.55
C PRO A 69 -6.12 12.78 -30.08
N ASN A 70 -5.05 13.17 -30.76
CA ASN A 70 -5.00 13.31 -32.22
C ASN A 70 -4.52 12.04 -32.95
N ILE A 71 -4.34 10.92 -32.23
CA ILE A 71 -3.95 9.65 -32.83
C ILE A 71 -5.21 8.92 -33.29
N CYS A 72 -5.26 8.59 -34.58
CA CYS A 72 -6.21 7.66 -35.15
C CYS A 72 -5.58 6.26 -35.19
N TRP A 73 -5.82 5.47 -34.14
CA TRP A 73 -5.28 4.10 -34.02
C TRP A 73 -5.74 3.18 -35.15
N ARG A 74 -6.99 3.32 -35.61
CA ARG A 74 -7.52 2.52 -36.73
C ARG A 74 -6.81 2.83 -38.05
N GLY A 75 -6.48 4.09 -38.28
CA GLY A 75 -5.84 4.56 -39.50
C GLY A 75 -4.32 4.64 -39.41
N ASN A 76 -3.73 4.28 -38.27
CA ASN A 76 -2.33 4.50 -37.92
C ASN A 76 -1.79 5.88 -38.34
N THR A 77 -2.50 6.94 -37.98
CA THR A 77 -2.12 8.33 -38.33
C THR A 77 -2.23 9.26 -37.14
N ALA A 78 -1.45 10.34 -37.14
CA ALA A 78 -1.54 11.38 -36.13
C ALA A 78 -1.35 12.77 -36.75
N GLY A 79 -2.22 13.72 -36.39
CA GLY A 79 -2.18 15.08 -36.93
C GLY A 79 -1.11 15.99 -36.31
N HIS A 80 -0.78 15.77 -35.04
CA HIS A 80 0.17 16.60 -34.30
C HIS A 80 1.58 16.01 -34.29
N LYS A 81 2.63 16.85 -34.31
CA LYS A 81 4.04 16.40 -34.31
C LYS A 81 4.36 15.45 -33.14
N GLN A 82 3.96 15.80 -31.93
CA GLN A 82 4.24 14.97 -30.74
C GLN A 82 3.51 13.62 -30.81
N SER A 83 2.24 13.62 -31.23
CA SER A 83 1.47 12.39 -31.42
C SER A 83 2.04 11.50 -32.52
N ARG A 84 2.61 12.07 -33.59
CA ARG A 84 3.33 11.31 -34.63
C ARG A 84 4.58 10.64 -34.07
N LYS A 85 5.42 11.36 -33.33
CA LYS A 85 6.60 10.78 -32.70
C LYS A 85 6.26 9.63 -31.75
N PHE A 86 5.20 9.77 -30.96
CA PHE A 86 4.73 8.68 -30.11
C PHE A 86 4.26 7.48 -30.92
N LEU A 87 3.50 7.71 -32.00
CA LEU A 87 3.03 6.65 -32.88
C LEU A 87 4.22 5.91 -33.54
N GLU A 88 5.19 6.65 -34.07
CA GLU A 88 6.46 6.12 -34.60
C GLU A 88 7.20 5.29 -33.54
N CYS A 89 7.33 5.80 -32.31
CA CYS A 89 7.92 5.04 -31.20
C CYS A 89 7.16 3.74 -30.91
N THR A 90 5.83 3.76 -31.00
CA THR A 90 4.99 2.57 -30.78
C THR A 90 5.24 1.52 -31.86
N ASP A 91 5.30 1.96 -33.12
CA ASP A 91 5.55 1.12 -34.30
C ASP A 91 6.97 0.55 -34.31
N ASP A 92 8.00 1.38 -34.07
CA ASP A 92 9.41 1.00 -34.01
C ASP A 92 9.69 -0.06 -32.93
N ASN A 93 8.86 -0.08 -31.88
CA ASN A 93 8.96 -1.02 -30.77
C ASN A 93 7.96 -2.19 -30.84
N PHE A 94 7.25 -2.33 -31.97
CA PHE A 94 6.25 -3.40 -32.20
C PHE A 94 5.21 -3.49 -31.07
N LEU A 95 4.77 -2.34 -30.56
CA LEU A 95 3.78 -2.27 -29.49
C LEU A 95 2.37 -2.26 -30.06
N LEU A 96 1.54 -3.15 -29.54
CA LEU A 96 0.13 -3.29 -29.87
C LEU A 96 -0.71 -2.51 -28.87
N GLN A 97 -1.49 -1.54 -29.35
CA GLN A 97 -2.55 -0.89 -28.58
C GLN A 97 -3.79 -1.78 -28.51
N VAL A 98 -4.18 -2.18 -27.31
CA VAL A 98 -5.32 -3.11 -27.12
C VAL A 98 -6.61 -2.44 -26.61
N THR A 99 -6.57 -1.14 -26.29
CA THR A 99 -7.79 -0.39 -25.98
C THR A 99 -8.50 -0.03 -27.29
N GLU A 100 -9.79 -0.40 -27.42
CA GLU A 100 -10.57 -0.15 -28.65
C GLU A 100 -11.59 0.99 -28.52
N GLU A 101 -11.93 1.37 -27.28
CA GLU A 101 -12.94 2.39 -26.99
C GLU A 101 -12.31 3.68 -26.43
N PRO A 102 -12.88 4.86 -26.73
CA PRO A 102 -12.48 6.11 -26.08
C PRO A 102 -12.54 6.03 -24.55
N THR A 103 -11.52 6.57 -23.90
CA THR A 103 -11.38 6.53 -22.44
C THR A 103 -11.71 7.88 -21.79
N ARG A 104 -11.86 8.94 -22.60
CA ARG A 104 -12.32 10.25 -22.15
C ARG A 104 -13.13 10.91 -23.26
N ARG A 105 -14.46 11.01 -23.08
CA ARG A 105 -15.40 11.46 -24.13
C ARG A 105 -15.17 10.65 -25.41
N ASP A 106 -14.82 11.30 -26.51
CA ASP A 106 -14.57 10.67 -27.81
C ASP A 106 -13.07 10.41 -28.08
N ALA A 107 -12.18 10.74 -27.13
CA ALA A 107 -10.74 10.56 -27.26
C ALA A 107 -10.23 9.32 -26.51
N MET A 108 -9.29 8.61 -27.13
CA MET A 108 -8.56 7.50 -26.52
C MET A 108 -7.23 8.01 -25.97
N LEU A 109 -7.20 8.31 -24.67
CA LEU A 109 -6.03 8.89 -23.99
C LEU A 109 -5.33 7.86 -23.10
N ASP A 110 -6.12 6.98 -22.48
CA ASP A 110 -5.64 5.91 -21.62
C ASP A 110 -5.38 4.66 -22.47
N LEU A 111 -4.10 4.37 -22.67
CA LEU A 111 -3.64 3.32 -23.56
C LEU A 111 -3.21 2.08 -22.77
N VAL A 112 -3.30 0.92 -23.41
CA VAL A 112 -2.71 -0.33 -22.94
C VAL A 112 -1.93 -0.92 -24.09
N LEU A 113 -0.61 -0.80 -24.02
CA LEU A 113 0.34 -1.22 -25.03
C LEU A 113 1.00 -2.55 -24.62
N THR A 114 1.20 -3.46 -25.56
CA THR A 114 1.93 -4.71 -25.31
C THR A 114 2.77 -5.14 -26.51
N ASN A 115 3.96 -5.69 -26.27
CA ASN A 115 4.82 -6.23 -27.33
C ASN A 115 4.49 -7.71 -27.67
N LYS A 116 3.47 -8.29 -27.03
CA LYS A 116 3.13 -9.70 -27.17
C LYS A 116 1.63 -9.89 -27.31
N GLU A 117 1.23 -10.36 -28.49
CA GLU A 117 -0.16 -10.70 -28.76
C GLU A 117 -0.68 -11.77 -27.79
N GLY A 118 -1.93 -11.60 -27.34
CA GLY A 118 -2.57 -12.49 -26.38
C GLY A 118 -2.07 -12.38 -24.93
N LEU A 119 -1.08 -11.53 -24.64
CA LEU A 119 -0.65 -11.27 -23.25
C LEU A 119 -1.69 -10.49 -22.47
N VAL A 120 -2.40 -9.57 -23.12
CA VAL A 120 -3.49 -8.79 -22.54
C VAL A 120 -4.81 -9.25 -23.13
N GLY A 121 -5.80 -9.50 -22.28
CA GLY A 121 -7.15 -9.90 -22.69
C GLY A 121 -8.24 -9.37 -21.76
N ASP A 122 -9.50 -9.61 -22.12
CA ASP A 122 -10.69 -9.14 -21.39
C ASP A 122 -10.71 -7.61 -21.12
N VAL A 123 -10.18 -6.82 -22.06
CA VAL A 123 -10.17 -5.35 -22.00
C VAL A 123 -11.59 -4.82 -22.07
N LYS A 124 -11.98 -3.98 -21.12
CA LYS A 124 -13.33 -3.39 -21.05
C LYS A 124 -13.33 -2.12 -20.22
N LEU A 125 -14.20 -1.19 -20.59
CA LEU A 125 -14.45 0.01 -19.79
C LEU A 125 -15.44 -0.28 -18.66
N LYS A 126 -15.20 0.33 -17.50
CA LYS A 126 -16.04 0.19 -16.29
C LYS A 126 -16.73 1.49 -15.85
N GLY A 127 -16.70 2.49 -16.71
CA GLY A 127 -17.16 3.84 -16.45
C GLY A 127 -16.22 4.58 -15.50
N SER A 128 -16.60 5.79 -15.11
CA SER A 128 -15.71 6.64 -14.33
C SER A 128 -15.50 6.19 -12.88
N LEU A 129 -14.26 6.37 -12.42
CA LEU A 129 -13.92 6.25 -11.01
C LEU A 129 -14.15 7.59 -10.31
N GLY A 130 -15.08 7.63 -9.35
CA GLY A 130 -15.40 8.88 -8.66
C GLY A 130 -15.84 9.98 -9.65
N CYS A 131 -15.45 11.22 -9.43
CA CYS A 131 -15.81 12.33 -10.34
C CYS A 131 -14.90 12.48 -11.55
N SER A 132 -14.06 11.48 -11.85
CA SER A 132 -13.20 11.50 -13.03
C SER A 132 -14.03 11.60 -14.30
N ASP A 133 -13.53 12.38 -15.25
CA ASP A 133 -13.99 12.46 -16.63
C ASP A 133 -13.36 11.36 -17.52
N HIS A 134 -12.42 10.57 -16.98
CA HIS A 134 -11.88 9.36 -17.60
C HIS A 134 -12.68 8.12 -17.19
N GLU A 135 -12.76 7.16 -18.10
CA GLU A 135 -13.32 5.83 -17.89
C GLU A 135 -12.24 4.86 -17.42
N MET A 136 -12.58 4.01 -16.46
CA MET A 136 -11.67 2.98 -15.97
C MET A 136 -11.52 1.86 -17.01
N VAL A 137 -10.28 1.61 -17.43
CA VAL A 137 -9.91 0.43 -18.23
C VAL A 137 -9.64 -0.75 -17.30
N GLU A 138 -10.43 -1.82 -17.43
CA GLU A 138 -10.18 -3.11 -16.76
C GLU A 138 -9.70 -4.11 -17.80
N PHE A 139 -8.57 -4.77 -17.54
CA PHE A 139 -8.04 -5.83 -18.40
C PHE A 139 -7.38 -6.94 -17.57
N ARG A 140 -7.01 -8.03 -18.22
CA ARG A 140 -6.27 -9.15 -17.61
C ARG A 140 -4.94 -9.34 -18.32
N ILE A 141 -3.87 -9.45 -17.52
CA ILE A 141 -2.58 -9.96 -17.99
C ILE A 141 -2.66 -11.48 -17.93
N LEU A 142 -2.75 -12.11 -19.08
CA LEU A 142 -2.92 -13.56 -19.24
C LEU A 142 -1.57 -14.25 -19.09
N ARG A 143 -1.46 -15.07 -18.05
CA ARG A 143 -0.24 -15.84 -17.77
C ARG A 143 -0.59 -17.19 -17.19
N ALA A 144 0.07 -18.24 -17.71
CA ALA A 144 0.13 -19.53 -17.04
C ALA A 144 0.99 -19.38 -15.76
N ALA A 145 0.33 -19.26 -14.61
CA ALA A 145 1.00 -19.22 -13.32
C ALA A 145 0.45 -20.34 -12.42
N ARG A 146 1.34 -21.08 -11.76
CA ARG A 146 0.92 -21.89 -10.61
C ARG A 146 0.49 -20.91 -9.53
N ARG A 147 -0.76 -20.99 -9.12
CA ARG A 147 -1.30 -20.16 -8.05
C ARG A 147 -0.60 -20.52 -6.73
N THR A 148 0.49 -19.83 -6.42
CA THR A 148 1.10 -19.92 -5.10
C THR A 148 0.15 -19.24 -4.12
N HIS A 149 -0.57 -20.04 -3.34
CA HIS A 149 -1.29 -19.51 -2.20
C HIS A 149 -0.25 -18.87 -1.28
N SER A 150 -0.32 -17.56 -1.07
CA SER A 150 0.48 -16.93 -0.02
C SER A 150 0.07 -17.58 1.30
N LYS A 151 0.93 -18.45 1.83
CA LYS A 151 0.74 -19.06 3.14
C LYS A 151 1.19 -18.04 4.18
N LEU A 152 0.52 -16.88 4.22
CA LEU A 152 0.82 -15.90 5.24
C LEU A 152 0.29 -16.46 6.57
N THR A 153 1.20 -16.95 7.40
CA THR A 153 0.92 -17.42 8.75
C THR A 153 1.11 -16.28 9.73
N THR A 154 0.21 -16.14 10.68
CA THR A 154 0.33 -15.18 11.78
C THR A 154 0.21 -15.94 13.10
N LEU A 155 0.87 -15.47 14.15
CA LEU A 155 0.67 -16.02 15.50
C LEU A 155 -0.78 -15.86 15.95
N ASP A 156 -1.33 -16.88 16.61
CA ASP A 156 -2.68 -16.86 17.14
C ASP A 156 -2.67 -16.65 18.65
N PHE A 157 -2.46 -15.40 19.08
CA PHE A 157 -2.42 -15.02 20.50
C PHE A 157 -3.70 -15.36 21.28
N ARG A 158 -4.84 -15.60 20.60
CA ARG A 158 -6.07 -16.05 21.26
C ARG A 158 -5.97 -17.49 21.78
N ARG A 159 -5.08 -18.29 21.20
CA ARG A 159 -4.83 -19.69 21.56
C ARG A 159 -3.46 -19.86 22.20
N ALA A 160 -2.81 -18.77 22.59
CA ALA A 160 -1.52 -18.83 23.25
C ALA A 160 -1.68 -19.42 24.65
N ASP A 161 -0.80 -20.36 25.00
CA ASP A 161 -0.65 -20.81 26.37
C ASP A 161 0.30 -19.87 27.11
N PHE A 162 -0.27 -18.82 27.70
CA PHE A 162 0.52 -17.86 28.48
C PHE A 162 1.05 -18.44 29.80
N GLY A 163 0.47 -19.54 30.30
CA GLY A 163 0.98 -20.26 31.47
C GLY A 163 2.31 -20.92 31.15
N LEU A 164 2.32 -21.78 30.13
CA LEU A 164 3.54 -22.42 29.64
C LEU A 164 4.59 -21.41 29.18
N PHE A 165 4.17 -20.31 28.55
CA PHE A 165 5.08 -19.26 28.11
C PHE A 165 5.84 -18.61 29.28
N ARG A 166 5.12 -18.31 30.38
CA ARG A 166 5.74 -17.79 31.61
C ARG A 166 6.65 -18.83 32.26
N ASP A 167 6.23 -20.09 32.32
CA ASP A 167 7.03 -21.17 32.92
C ASP A 167 8.34 -21.39 32.17
N LEU A 168 8.31 -21.41 30.83
CA LEU A 168 9.50 -21.58 30.01
C LEU A 168 10.50 -20.45 30.21
N LEU A 169 10.03 -19.19 30.31
CA LEU A 169 10.89 -18.04 30.56
C LEU A 169 11.36 -17.97 32.01
N GLY A 170 10.53 -18.35 32.97
CA GLY A 170 10.85 -18.34 34.39
C GLY A 170 11.85 -19.41 34.81
N ARG A 171 11.97 -20.51 34.06
CA ARG A 171 12.94 -21.59 34.32
C ARG A 171 14.36 -21.27 33.86
N ILE A 172 14.55 -20.21 33.08
CA ILE A 172 15.87 -19.82 32.59
C ILE A 172 16.62 -19.16 33.75
N PRO A 173 17.84 -19.63 34.10
CA PRO A 173 18.65 -18.98 35.11
C PRO A 173 19.27 -17.70 34.53
N TRP A 174 18.47 -16.63 34.44
CA TRP A 174 18.83 -15.38 33.78
C TRP A 174 20.11 -14.77 34.32
N ASP A 175 20.33 -14.85 35.64
CA ASP A 175 21.54 -14.35 36.28
C ASP A 175 22.79 -14.95 35.63
N LYS A 176 22.82 -16.27 35.42
CA LYS A 176 23.94 -16.98 34.77
C LYS A 176 23.95 -16.80 33.26
N ALA A 177 22.78 -16.73 32.63
CA ALA A 177 22.67 -16.59 31.18
C ALA A 177 23.23 -15.25 30.70
N LEU A 178 23.08 -14.20 31.52
CA LEU A 178 23.45 -12.82 31.21
C LEU A 178 24.74 -12.37 31.92
N GLU A 179 25.29 -13.17 32.85
CA GLU A 179 26.51 -12.84 33.60
C GLU A 179 27.70 -12.52 32.68
N GLY A 180 28.35 -11.37 32.94
CA GLY A 180 29.55 -10.95 32.22
C GLY A 180 29.35 -10.62 30.74
N ARG A 181 28.11 -10.46 30.27
CA ARG A 181 27.81 -10.17 28.86
C ARG A 181 27.45 -8.70 28.64
N GLY A 182 27.84 -8.17 27.48
CA GLY A 182 27.41 -6.85 27.04
C GLY A 182 25.91 -6.79 26.70
N THR A 183 25.36 -5.59 26.58
CA THR A 183 23.93 -5.34 26.30
C THR A 183 23.44 -6.08 25.04
N GLN A 184 24.21 -6.03 23.96
CA GLN A 184 23.82 -6.64 22.69
C GLN A 184 23.76 -8.17 22.77
N ASP A 185 24.77 -8.80 23.40
CA ASP A 185 24.80 -10.25 23.59
C ASP A 185 23.68 -10.71 24.53
N SER A 186 23.45 -9.96 25.60
CA SER A 186 22.34 -10.18 26.53
C SER A 186 20.98 -10.11 25.83
N TRP A 187 20.78 -9.11 24.96
CA TRP A 187 19.56 -8.98 24.16
C TRP A 187 19.38 -10.16 23.20
N LEU A 188 20.44 -10.59 22.50
CA LEU A 188 20.34 -11.72 21.57
C LEU A 188 19.97 -13.03 22.29
N ILE A 189 20.52 -13.26 23.49
CA ILE A 189 20.18 -14.42 24.33
C ILE A 189 18.73 -14.35 24.78
N PHE A 190 18.30 -13.21 25.32
CA PHE A 190 16.92 -13.01 25.74
C PHE A 190 15.95 -13.21 24.57
N LYS A 191 16.20 -12.56 23.43
CA LYS A 191 15.40 -12.68 22.22
C LYS A 191 15.34 -14.12 21.73
N GLY A 192 16.46 -14.84 21.76
CA GLY A 192 16.52 -16.26 21.40
C GLY A 192 15.56 -17.10 22.24
N HIS A 193 15.65 -16.98 23.57
CA HIS A 193 14.76 -17.70 24.48
C HIS A 193 13.29 -17.28 24.35
N LEU A 194 13.02 -15.98 24.17
CA LEU A 194 11.68 -15.45 23.94
C LEU A 194 11.04 -16.04 22.68
N LEU A 195 11.79 -16.08 21.58
CA LEU A 195 11.31 -16.64 20.31
C LEU A 195 11.10 -18.15 20.39
N GLN A 196 11.98 -18.88 21.10
CA GLN A 196 11.78 -20.32 21.35
C GLN A 196 10.54 -20.59 22.19
N ALA A 197 10.30 -19.82 23.25
CA ALA A 197 9.09 -19.92 24.05
C ALA A 197 7.85 -19.59 23.22
N GLN A 198 7.94 -18.58 22.35
CA GLN A 198 6.86 -18.15 21.47
C GLN A 198 6.46 -19.25 20.50
N GLU A 199 7.42 -19.90 19.87
CA GLU A 199 7.18 -21.00 18.92
C GLU A 199 6.48 -22.19 19.59
N ARG A 200 6.84 -22.50 20.84
CA ARG A 200 6.25 -23.61 21.59
C ARG A 200 4.85 -23.32 22.14
N CYS A 201 4.59 -22.07 22.52
CA CYS A 201 3.37 -21.72 23.26
C CYS A 201 2.30 -21.04 22.40
N ILE A 202 2.66 -20.48 21.25
CA ILE A 202 1.75 -19.69 20.42
C ILE A 202 1.56 -20.36 19.07
N PRO A 203 0.41 -21.05 18.85
CA PRO A 203 0.13 -21.68 17.57
C PRO A 203 0.11 -20.66 16.43
N THR A 204 0.50 -21.10 15.24
CA THR A 204 0.33 -20.30 14.02
C THR A 204 -1.05 -20.56 13.42
N LYS A 205 -1.70 -19.50 12.95
CA LYS A 205 -2.89 -19.60 12.10
C LYS A 205 -2.59 -19.13 10.70
N LYS A 206 -3.14 -19.85 9.72
CA LYS A 206 -3.16 -19.37 8.34
C LYS A 206 -4.07 -18.15 8.29
N LYS A 207 -3.57 -17.01 7.81
CA LYS A 207 -4.42 -15.89 7.45
C LYS A 207 -5.32 -16.38 6.34
N LYS A 208 -6.61 -16.61 6.64
CA LYS A 208 -7.58 -16.99 5.61
C LYS A 208 -7.60 -15.86 4.59
N SER A 209 -7.11 -16.10 3.37
CA SER A 209 -7.37 -15.25 2.21
C SER A 209 -8.81 -15.46 1.75
N GLY A 210 -9.75 -15.28 2.66
CA GLY A 210 -11.17 -15.40 2.37
C GLY A 210 -11.66 -14.11 1.75
N LYS A 211 -12.31 -14.21 0.59
CA LYS A 211 -13.05 -13.11 -0.07
C LYS A 211 -14.02 -12.35 0.86
N ASN A 212 -14.34 -12.90 2.05
CA ASN A 212 -15.24 -12.32 3.04
C ASN A 212 -14.57 -11.42 4.10
N THR A 213 -13.25 -11.47 4.30
CA THR A 213 -12.55 -10.56 5.24
C THR A 213 -12.22 -9.18 4.63
N GLN A 214 -12.58 -8.96 3.37
CA GLN A 214 -12.21 -7.76 2.62
C GLN A 214 -13.34 -6.74 2.47
N ARG A 215 -14.53 -7.01 3.02
CA ARG A 215 -15.60 -6.00 3.00
C ARG A 215 -15.25 -4.92 4.00
N PRO A 216 -15.08 -3.66 3.56
CA PRO A 216 -14.90 -2.56 4.47
C PRO A 216 -16.06 -2.52 5.47
N ALA A 217 -15.81 -2.08 6.70
CA ALA A 217 -16.85 -2.01 7.73
C ALA A 217 -18.11 -1.28 7.24
N TRP A 218 -17.96 -0.26 6.39
CA TRP A 218 -19.05 0.56 5.83
C TRP A 218 -19.90 -0.15 4.77
N MET A 219 -19.49 -1.32 4.28
CA MET A 219 -20.20 -2.03 3.23
C MET A 219 -21.39 -2.82 3.82
N ASN A 220 -22.55 -2.16 3.90
CA ASN A 220 -23.81 -2.80 4.28
C ASN A 220 -24.30 -3.82 3.22
N LYS A 221 -25.37 -4.57 3.53
CA LYS A 221 -25.92 -5.63 2.65
C LYS A 221 -26.53 -5.10 1.35
N GLU A 222 -26.96 -3.83 1.32
CA GLU A 222 -27.70 -3.23 0.20
C GLU A 222 -26.79 -2.58 -0.85
N LEU A 223 -25.63 -2.07 -0.42
CA LEU A 223 -24.65 -1.39 -1.28
C LEU A 223 -24.18 -2.22 -2.47
N PRO A 224 -23.92 -3.55 -2.36
CA PRO A 224 -23.58 -4.36 -3.52
C PRO A 224 -24.65 -4.32 -4.62
N GLY A 225 -25.94 -4.28 -4.26
CA GLY A 225 -27.04 -4.15 -5.21
C GLY A 225 -27.00 -2.83 -5.96
N LYS A 226 -26.75 -1.71 -5.25
CA LYS A 226 -26.61 -0.38 -5.87
C LYS A 226 -25.38 -0.27 -6.77
N VAL A 227 -24.25 -0.88 -6.37
CA VAL A 227 -23.06 -0.96 -7.23
C VAL A 227 -23.33 -1.77 -8.48
N LYS A 228 -24.12 -2.85 -8.39
CA LYS A 228 -24.55 -3.65 -9.54
C LYS A 228 -25.45 -2.84 -10.47
N GLN A 229 -26.48 -2.17 -9.93
CA GLN A 229 -27.39 -1.31 -10.69
C GLN A 229 -26.62 -0.22 -11.44
N LYS A 230 -25.64 0.43 -10.79
CA LYS A 230 -24.74 1.40 -11.43
C LYS A 230 -23.99 0.80 -12.63
N LYS A 231 -23.45 -0.42 -12.48
CA LYS A 231 -22.74 -1.13 -13.56
C LYS A 231 -23.67 -1.55 -14.69
N GLU A 232 -24.93 -1.84 -14.41
CA GLU A 232 -25.95 -2.19 -15.41
C GLU A 232 -26.37 -0.95 -16.19
N ALA A 233 -26.69 0.14 -15.51
CA ALA A 233 -26.99 1.44 -16.12
C ALA A 233 -25.84 1.94 -17.01
N PHE A 234 -24.58 1.79 -16.58
CA PHE A 234 -23.42 2.14 -17.42
C PHE A 234 -23.37 1.32 -18.72
N ARG A 235 -23.59 0.00 -18.65
CA ARG A 235 -23.62 -0.85 -19.86
C ARG A 235 -24.78 -0.45 -20.78
N GLY A 236 -25.96 -0.22 -20.21
CA GLY A 236 -27.12 0.23 -20.97
C GLY A 236 -26.87 1.57 -21.66
N TRP A 237 -26.23 2.52 -20.97
CA TRP A 237 -25.89 3.82 -21.54
C TRP A 237 -24.89 3.69 -22.70
N LYS A 238 -23.81 2.91 -22.53
CA LYS A 238 -22.83 2.64 -23.60
C LYS A 238 -23.46 1.95 -24.83
N GLN A 239 -24.53 1.18 -24.62
CA GLN A 239 -25.28 0.50 -25.69
C GLN A 239 -26.43 1.35 -26.26
N GLY A 240 -26.60 2.60 -25.80
CA GLY A 240 -27.69 3.48 -26.23
C GLY A 240 -29.08 3.06 -25.71
N GLN A 241 -29.15 2.11 -24.77
CA GLN A 241 -30.40 1.62 -24.17
C GLN A 241 -30.89 2.48 -23.00
N VAL A 242 -29.99 3.25 -22.38
CA VAL A 242 -30.26 4.09 -21.20
C VAL A 242 -29.80 5.50 -21.51
N ALA A 243 -30.66 6.49 -21.23
CA ALA A 243 -30.29 7.90 -21.40
C ALA A 243 -29.17 8.30 -20.43
N TRP A 244 -28.34 9.27 -20.83
CA TRP A 244 -27.27 9.79 -19.97
C TRP A 244 -27.79 10.27 -18.61
N GLU A 245 -28.95 10.92 -18.61
CA GLU A 245 -29.62 11.46 -17.42
C GLU A 245 -29.95 10.35 -16.41
N GLU A 246 -30.53 9.25 -16.88
CA GLU A 246 -30.90 8.10 -16.04
C GLU A 246 -29.67 7.39 -15.47
N TYR A 247 -28.62 7.20 -16.28
CA TYR A 247 -27.34 6.69 -15.80
C TYR A 247 -26.74 7.61 -14.73
N ARG A 248 -26.75 8.93 -14.98
CA ARG A 248 -26.22 9.94 -14.06
C ARG A 248 -26.96 9.96 -12.72
N GLU A 249 -28.27 9.77 -12.72
CA GLU A 249 -29.07 9.65 -11.50
C GLU A 249 -28.72 8.39 -10.72
N THR A 250 -28.65 7.23 -11.39
CA THR A 250 -28.24 5.95 -10.78
C THR A 250 -26.84 6.05 -10.17
N LEU A 251 -25.92 6.71 -10.87
CA LEU A 251 -24.56 6.99 -10.42
C LEU A 251 -24.54 7.86 -9.16
N ARG A 252 -25.29 8.95 -9.13
CA ARG A 252 -25.40 9.85 -7.96
C ARG A 252 -26.01 9.14 -6.77
N ALA A 253 -27.10 8.40 -6.98
CA ALA A 253 -27.77 7.63 -5.93
C ALA A 253 -26.83 6.58 -5.30
N ALA A 254 -26.09 5.82 -6.12
CA ALA A 254 -25.13 4.85 -5.61
C ALA A 254 -24.00 5.51 -4.79
N ARG A 255 -23.50 6.67 -5.23
CA ARG A 255 -22.49 7.44 -4.50
C ARG A 255 -23.00 7.96 -3.16
N ASP A 256 -24.19 8.55 -3.14
CA ASP A 256 -24.79 9.10 -1.93
C ASP A 256 -25.01 8.01 -0.87
N GLN A 257 -25.44 6.82 -1.29
CA GLN A 257 -25.57 5.68 -0.38
C GLN A 257 -24.23 5.23 0.21
N VAL A 258 -23.16 5.16 -0.60
CA VAL A 258 -21.81 4.86 -0.09
C VAL A 258 -21.36 5.92 0.91
N ARG A 259 -21.62 7.20 0.62
CA ARG A 259 -21.29 8.32 1.51
C ARG A 259 -22.03 8.22 2.84
N LYS A 260 -23.35 7.99 2.79
CA LYS A 260 -24.20 7.81 3.99
C LYS A 260 -23.75 6.63 4.84
N ALA A 261 -23.40 5.49 4.22
CA ALA A 261 -22.92 4.32 4.94
C ALA A 261 -21.58 4.54 5.65
N LYS A 262 -20.65 5.29 5.03
CA LYS A 262 -19.39 5.69 5.68
C LYS A 262 -19.64 6.64 6.85
N ALA A 263 -20.44 7.68 6.63
CA ALA A 263 -20.78 8.67 7.65
C ALA A 263 -21.46 8.03 8.87
N LEU A 264 -22.35 7.04 8.65
CA LEU A 264 -23.00 6.31 9.73
C LEU A 264 -22.01 5.56 10.62
N ILE A 265 -20.95 4.98 10.05
CA ILE A 265 -19.91 4.31 10.83
C ILE A 265 -19.09 5.32 11.63
N GLU A 266 -18.69 6.41 11.00
CA GLU A 266 -17.95 7.48 11.67
C GLU A 266 -18.76 8.07 12.82
N LEU A 267 -20.07 8.26 12.64
CA LEU A 267 -21.00 8.70 13.67
C LEU A 267 -21.08 7.71 14.83
N ASN A 268 -21.22 6.41 14.54
CA ASN A 268 -21.26 5.37 15.59
C ASN A 268 -19.93 5.32 16.37
N LEU A 269 -18.78 5.41 15.68
CA LEU A 269 -17.47 5.46 16.33
C LEU A 269 -17.28 6.68 17.21
N ALA A 270 -17.82 7.84 16.79
CA ALA A 270 -17.79 9.06 17.58
C ALA A 270 -18.68 8.96 18.83
N ARG A 271 -19.89 8.40 18.70
CA ARG A 271 -20.81 8.19 19.82
C ARG A 271 -20.24 7.25 20.86
N ASP A 272 -19.63 6.15 20.41
CA ASP A 272 -19.19 5.06 21.28
C ASP A 272 -17.74 5.26 21.78
N VAL A 273 -17.13 6.44 21.54
CA VAL A 273 -15.71 6.69 21.85
C VAL A 273 -15.40 6.60 23.35
N LYS A 274 -16.36 6.96 24.20
CA LYS A 274 -16.19 6.92 25.66
C LYS A 274 -16.07 5.48 26.15
N ASP A 275 -16.85 4.57 25.58
CA ASP A 275 -16.94 3.17 25.98
C ASP A 275 -15.93 2.28 25.22
N ASN A 276 -15.55 2.67 23.99
CA ASN A 276 -14.66 1.90 23.14
C ASN A 276 -13.61 2.77 22.43
N LYS A 277 -12.73 3.39 23.22
CA LYS A 277 -11.61 4.21 22.72
C LYS A 277 -10.77 3.48 21.66
N LYS A 278 -10.54 2.18 21.84
CA LYS A 278 -9.69 1.36 20.98
C LYS A 278 -10.18 1.28 19.53
N SER A 279 -11.49 1.14 19.30
CA SER A 279 -12.04 1.10 17.94
C SER A 279 -11.85 2.42 17.20
N SER A 280 -12.00 3.54 17.92
CA SER A 280 -11.86 4.87 17.35
C SER A 280 -10.41 5.19 17.00
N TYR A 281 -9.46 4.88 17.90
CA TYR A 281 -8.03 5.00 17.59
C TYR A 281 -7.61 4.09 16.43
N SER A 282 -8.10 2.85 16.40
CA SER A 282 -7.85 1.94 15.28
C SER A 282 -8.36 2.52 13.97
N TYR A 283 -9.59 3.06 13.94
CA TYR A 283 -10.15 3.68 12.74
C TYR A 283 -9.32 4.88 12.28
N VAL A 284 -8.94 5.78 13.18
CA VAL A 284 -8.09 6.94 12.86
C VAL A 284 -6.73 6.47 12.32
N SER A 285 -6.10 5.50 12.98
CA SER A 285 -4.81 4.95 12.53
C SER A 285 -4.88 4.35 11.13
N ASP A 286 -5.97 3.66 10.79
CA ASP A 286 -6.21 3.08 9.46
C ASP A 286 -6.44 4.16 8.37
N LYS A 287 -6.82 5.38 8.76
CA LYS A 287 -7.06 6.50 7.82
C LYS A 287 -5.85 7.39 7.62
N ARG A 288 -4.86 7.33 8.52
CA ARG A 288 -3.64 8.12 8.42
C ARG A 288 -2.80 7.62 7.22
N ARG A 289 -2.46 8.54 6.32
CA ARG A 289 -1.65 8.26 5.11
C ARG A 289 -0.19 8.00 5.47
N THR A 290 0.31 8.73 6.45
CA THR A 290 1.62 8.56 7.06
C THR A 290 1.47 7.74 8.33
N ARG A 291 2.34 6.75 8.51
CA ARG A 291 2.54 6.17 9.84
C ARG A 291 3.34 7.20 10.63
N GLU A 292 2.87 7.56 11.82
CA GLU A 292 3.68 8.36 12.74
C GLU A 292 4.94 7.55 13.03
N ASN A 293 6.07 8.00 12.50
CA ASN A 293 7.36 7.65 13.04
C ASN A 293 7.60 8.52 14.27
N VAL A 294 8.52 8.10 15.13
CA VAL A 294 8.97 8.97 16.23
C VAL A 294 9.43 10.30 15.61
N GLY A 295 8.84 11.40 16.06
CA GLY A 295 9.20 12.75 15.59
C GLY A 295 10.66 13.08 15.91
N PRO A 296 11.19 14.20 15.43
CA PRO A 296 12.51 14.67 15.84
C PRO A 296 12.58 14.76 17.39
N LEU A 297 13.67 14.26 17.96
CA LEU A 297 13.92 14.34 19.41
C LEU A 297 15.00 15.38 19.67
N GLN A 298 14.93 16.09 20.79
CA GLN A 298 16.06 16.91 21.24
C GLN A 298 17.03 16.05 22.02
N ASN A 299 18.31 16.10 21.66
CA ASN A 299 19.37 15.48 22.47
C ASN A 299 19.75 16.39 23.66
N GLU A 300 20.70 15.92 24.48
CA GLU A 300 21.18 16.68 25.65
C GLU A 300 21.87 18.00 25.29
N THR A 301 22.37 18.15 24.05
CA THR A 301 22.97 19.40 23.55
C THR A 301 21.93 20.40 23.02
N GLY A 302 20.65 20.02 22.98
CA GLY A 302 19.54 20.84 22.48
C GLY A 302 19.33 20.76 20.96
N ASP A 303 20.07 19.90 20.27
CA ASP A 303 19.97 19.70 18.83
C ASP A 303 18.83 18.75 18.45
N LEU A 304 18.16 19.04 17.33
CA LEU A 304 17.08 18.23 16.79
C LEU A 304 17.61 17.02 16.01
N VAL A 305 17.31 15.85 16.55
CA VAL A 305 17.72 14.54 16.03
C VAL A 305 16.62 13.95 15.15
N THR A 306 16.92 13.74 13.88
CA THR A 306 15.95 13.29 12.87
C THR A 306 16.18 11.86 12.39
N GLN A 307 17.40 11.31 12.53
CA GLN A 307 17.74 9.94 12.13
C GLN A 307 17.27 8.92 13.17
N ASP A 308 16.79 7.77 12.71
CA ASP A 308 16.21 6.74 13.60
C ASP A 308 17.24 6.14 14.58
N MET A 309 18.51 6.04 14.18
CA MET A 309 19.58 5.54 15.06
C MET A 309 19.85 6.51 16.20
N GLU A 310 20.07 7.77 15.88
CA GLU A 310 20.35 8.83 16.85
C GLU A 310 19.16 9.04 17.79
N LYS A 311 17.91 8.94 17.29
CA LYS A 311 16.71 8.96 18.14
C LYS A 311 16.70 7.82 19.15
N ALA A 312 17.12 6.61 18.73
CA ALA A 312 17.20 5.46 19.62
C ALA A 312 18.28 5.65 20.69
N GLU A 313 19.40 6.28 20.35
CA GLU A 313 20.48 6.64 21.29
C GLU A 313 19.99 7.66 22.33
N VAL A 314 19.37 8.76 21.91
CA VAL A 314 18.78 9.76 22.83
C VAL A 314 17.79 9.13 23.81
N LEU A 315 16.92 8.25 23.33
CA LEU A 315 15.98 7.53 24.20
C LEU A 315 16.72 6.58 25.14
N ASN A 316 17.73 5.85 24.66
CA ASN A 316 18.52 4.93 25.47
C ASN A 316 19.27 5.67 26.58
N ASP A 317 19.87 6.82 26.28
CA ASP A 317 20.60 7.65 27.25
C ASP A 317 19.66 8.18 28.33
N PHE A 318 18.46 8.63 27.95
CA PHE A 318 17.41 8.99 28.91
C PHE A 318 16.99 7.80 29.78
N PHE A 319 16.75 6.62 29.19
CA PHE A 319 16.39 5.44 29.97
C PHE A 319 17.50 4.98 30.91
N ALA A 320 18.76 5.12 30.51
CA ALA A 320 19.92 4.82 31.34
C ALA A 320 20.03 5.82 32.51
N SER A 321 19.77 7.11 32.28
CA SER A 321 19.88 8.14 33.31
C SER A 321 18.85 7.99 34.44
N VAL A 322 17.65 7.49 34.13
CA VAL A 322 16.59 7.21 35.12
C VAL A 322 16.69 5.81 35.73
N PHE A 323 17.65 4.99 35.29
CA PHE A 323 17.82 3.64 35.81
C PHE A 323 18.47 3.67 37.21
N THR A 324 17.69 3.35 38.24
CA THR A 324 18.20 3.27 39.61
C THR A 324 18.95 1.96 39.81
N SER A 325 20.27 2.03 39.94
CA SER A 325 21.05 0.87 40.37
C SER A 325 20.61 0.49 41.79
N LYS A 326 20.05 -0.71 41.98
CA LYS A 326 19.87 -1.27 43.34
C LYS A 326 21.21 -1.77 43.86
N GLY A 327 22.11 -0.83 44.11
CA GLY A 327 23.40 -1.06 44.76
C GLY A 327 23.36 -0.67 46.23
N SER A 328 22.50 -1.29 47.04
CA SER A 328 22.72 -1.50 48.48
C SER A 328 21.58 -2.37 49.03
N SER A 329 21.95 -3.40 49.77
CA SER A 329 21.13 -4.49 50.29
C SER A 329 19.91 -4.03 51.10
N HIS A 330 18.72 -4.05 50.50
CA HIS A 330 17.47 -4.34 51.20
C HIS A 330 16.53 -5.17 50.31
N THR A 331 16.12 -6.32 50.82
CA THR A 331 15.09 -7.20 50.28
C THR A 331 13.84 -6.40 49.91
N ALA A 332 13.56 -6.23 48.62
CA ALA A 332 12.30 -5.70 48.15
C ALA A 332 11.23 -6.80 48.22
N GLN A 333 10.40 -6.77 49.26
CA GLN A 333 9.12 -7.47 49.21
C GLN A 333 8.29 -6.87 48.06
N VAL A 334 7.84 -7.73 47.16
CA VAL A 334 6.87 -7.37 46.13
C VAL A 334 5.53 -7.17 46.82
N THR A 335 5.16 -5.93 47.10
CA THR A 335 3.78 -5.57 47.42
C THR A 335 3.05 -5.23 46.13
N GLU A 336 2.04 -6.01 45.78
CA GLU A 336 1.02 -5.61 44.80
C GLU A 336 0.35 -4.31 45.30
N GLY A 337 0.39 -3.24 44.49
CA GLY A 337 -0.35 -2.03 44.82
C GLY A 337 -0.02 -0.81 43.96
N LYS A 338 -0.93 -0.54 43.00
CA LYS A 338 -1.30 0.75 42.39
C LYS A 338 -0.19 1.68 41.89
N GLY A 339 -0.23 1.92 40.57
CA GLY A 339 0.55 2.95 39.88
C GLY A 339 0.52 4.27 40.65
N ARG A 340 1.71 4.74 40.99
CA ARG A 340 1.98 6.12 41.36
C ARG A 340 2.67 6.76 40.17
N ASP A 341 2.06 7.84 39.70
CA ASP A 341 2.56 8.71 38.66
C ASP A 341 3.94 9.26 39.06
N GLY A 342 4.92 9.10 38.15
CA GLY A 342 6.25 9.67 38.30
C GLY A 342 6.22 11.14 37.92
N GLU A 343 5.74 12.00 38.80
CA GLU A 343 6.01 13.44 38.74
C GLU A 343 7.41 13.67 39.34
N ASN A 344 8.40 13.93 38.47
CA ASN A 344 9.64 14.72 38.69
C ASN A 344 10.82 14.27 37.82
N ALA A 345 10.58 14.06 36.52
CA ALA A 345 11.59 14.23 35.47
C ALA A 345 10.85 14.63 34.19
N GLU A 346 11.21 15.77 33.59
CA GLU A 346 10.62 16.15 32.30
C GLU A 346 11.09 15.15 31.23
N PRO A 347 10.18 14.47 30.52
CA PRO A 347 10.54 13.60 29.41
C PRO A 347 11.07 14.45 28.24
N PRO A 348 11.89 13.87 27.33
CA PRO A 348 12.35 14.58 26.14
C PRO A 348 11.16 15.12 25.34
N THR A 349 11.13 16.43 25.15
CA THR A 349 10.01 17.16 24.55
C THR A 349 10.03 17.00 23.04
N VAL A 350 8.87 16.66 22.45
CA VAL A 350 8.69 16.66 20.99
C VAL A 350 8.59 18.10 20.54
N GLY A 351 9.54 18.56 19.72
CA GLY A 351 9.46 19.87 19.08
C GLY A 351 8.28 19.90 18.10
N GLU A 352 7.34 20.81 18.31
CA GLU A 352 6.30 21.10 17.32
C GLU A 352 6.94 21.86 16.14
N ASP A 353 6.85 21.29 14.94
CA ASP A 353 7.16 22.03 13.70
C ASP A 353 6.17 23.20 13.58
N GLN A 354 6.66 24.43 13.73
CA GLN A 354 5.92 25.62 13.33
C GLN A 354 5.85 25.65 11.81
N VAL A 355 4.61 25.75 11.30
CA VAL A 355 4.23 25.81 9.88
C VAL A 355 4.83 27.01 9.16
#